data_AF-A0A1I4NQC9-F1
#
_entry.id   AF-A0A1I4NQC9-F1
#
_cell.length_a   1.000
_cell.length_b   1.000
_cell.length_c   1.000
_cell.angle_alpha   90.00
_cell.angle_beta   90.00
_cell.angle_gamma   90.00
#
_symmetry.space_group_name_H-M   'P 1'
#
loop_
_entity.id
_entity.type
_entity.pdbx_description
1 polymer ?
#
loop_
_entity_poly.entity_id
_entity_poly.type
_entity_poly.pdbx_seq_one_letter_code
_entity_poly.pdbx_strand_id
1 'polypeptide(L)'
;MMRKATVDEITVACFSITLVFMVLAWQNGSVFLGMIALGCLSINLFIEAWKEWQKRHAVFFSQFVLRGIGIIVIMAFAILYI
;
A
#
# COMPACT_ATOMS: atom_id res chain seq x y z
N MET A 1 12.80 6.47 -27.34
CA MET A 1 13.57 5.99 -26.17
C MET A 1 12.59 5.67 -25.06
N MET A 2 12.48 4.40 -24.63
CA MET A 2 11.63 4.03 -23.49
C MET A 2 12.25 4.60 -22.21
N ARG A 3 11.67 5.69 -21.68
CA ARG A 3 12.05 6.25 -20.39
C ARG A 3 11.54 5.27 -19.32
N LYS A 4 12.45 4.66 -18.55
CA LYS A 4 12.07 3.79 -17.42
C LYS A 4 11.26 4.64 -16.44
N ALA A 5 10.08 4.16 -16.06
CA ALA A 5 9.26 4.82 -15.04
C ALA A 5 10.06 4.89 -13.73
N THR A 6 10.04 6.06 -13.11
CA THR A 6 10.67 6.25 -11.80
C THR A 6 9.81 5.60 -10.71
N VAL A 7 10.47 5.17 -9.62
CA VAL A 7 9.79 4.59 -8.46
C VAL A 7 8.72 5.56 -7.91
N ASP A 8 8.98 6.86 -7.97
CA ASP A 8 8.01 7.91 -7.61
C ASP A 8 6.75 7.88 -8.48
N GLU A 9 6.88 7.78 -9.81
CA GLU A 9 5.73 7.70 -10.72
C GLU A 9 4.89 6.44 -10.46
N ILE A 10 5.55 5.31 -10.16
CA ILE A 10 4.87 4.05 -9.81
C ILE A 10 4.15 4.18 -8.47
N THR A 11 4.78 4.80 -7.47
CA THR A 11 4.20 5.02 -6.13
C THR A 11 2.96 5.91 -6.23
N VAL A 12 3.03 7.00 -6.99
CA VAL A 12 1.90 7.92 -7.19
C VAL A 12 0.75 7.24 -7.93
N ALA A 13 1.04 6.46 -8.97
CA ALA A 13 0.02 5.70 -9.68
C ALA A 13 -0.64 4.66 -8.76
N CYS A 14 0.15 3.92 -7.98
CA CYS A 14 -0.35 2.92 -7.04
C CYS A 14 -1.21 3.56 -5.94
N PHE A 15 -0.77 4.70 -5.38
CA PHE A 15 -1.53 5.47 -4.41
C PHE A 15 -2.87 5.98 -4.98
N SER A 16 -2.85 6.48 -6.22
CA SER A 16 -4.06 6.98 -6.88
C SER A 16 -5.09 5.86 -7.09
N ILE A 17 -4.64 4.69 -7.54
CA ILE A 17 -5.50 3.49 -7.69
C ILE A 17 -6.02 3.04 -6.33
N THR A 18 -5.17 3.02 -5.30
CA THR A 18 -5.55 2.67 -3.92
C THR A 18 -6.67 3.57 -3.42
N LEU A 19 -6.58 4.89 -3.66
CA LEU A 19 -7.57 5.87 -3.24
C LEU A 19 -8.92 5.64 -3.95
N VAL A 20 -8.90 5.35 -5.25
CA VAL A 20 -10.11 4.99 -6.01
C VAL A 20 -10.78 3.76 -5.42
N PHE A 21 -10.03 2.68 -5.16
CA PHE A 21 -10.59 1.48 -4.54
C PHE A 21 -11.13 1.76 -3.13
N MET A 22 -10.47 2.60 -2.35
CA MET A 22 -10.93 2.97 -1.01
C MET A 22 -12.26 3.73 -1.06
N VAL A 23 -12.40 4.70 -1.98
CA VAL A 23 -13.66 5.43 -2.17
C VAL A 23 -14.77 4.50 -2.67
N LEU A 24 -14.48 3.62 -3.63
CA LEU A 24 -15.45 2.64 -4.14
C LEU A 24 -15.87 1.63 -3.06
N ALA A 25 -14.94 1.18 -2.22
CA ALA A 25 -15.23 0.30 -1.09
C ALA A 25 -16.16 0.98 -0.08
N TRP A 26 -15.90 2.26 0.22
CA TRP A 26 -16.72 3.05 1.13
C TRP A 26 -18.13 3.27 0.59
N GLN A 27 -18.26 3.65 -0.67
CA GLN A 27 -19.56 3.91 -1.30
C GLN A 27 -20.42 2.64 -1.41
N ASN A 28 -19.80 1.49 -1.72
CA ASN A 28 -20.54 0.24 -1.90
C ASN A 28 -20.66 -0.59 -0.60
N GLY A 29 -20.04 -0.16 0.50
CA GLY A 29 -19.94 -0.96 1.73
C GLY A 29 -19.27 -2.33 1.51
N SER A 30 -18.49 -2.48 0.45
CA SER A 30 -17.95 -3.77 0.03
C SER A 30 -16.64 -4.06 0.75
N VAL A 31 -16.66 -5.05 1.64
CA VAL A 31 -15.49 -5.48 2.39
C VAL A 31 -14.41 -6.03 1.44
N PHE A 32 -14.79 -6.71 0.36
CA PHE A 32 -13.87 -7.22 -0.64
C PHE A 32 -13.08 -6.10 -1.35
N LEU A 33 -13.75 -5.02 -1.76
CA LEU A 33 -13.07 -3.85 -2.34
C LEU A 33 -12.16 -3.15 -1.32
N GLY A 34 -12.58 -3.11 -0.05
CA GLY A 34 -11.75 -2.58 1.04
C GLY A 34 -10.48 -3.40 1.24
N MET A 35 -10.57 -4.72 1.15
CA MET A 35 -9.42 -5.62 1.23
C MET A 35 -8.45 -5.44 0.06
N ILE A 36 -8.96 -5.23 -1.16
CA ILE A 36 -8.11 -4.88 -2.32
C ILE A 36 -7.41 -3.54 -2.08
N ALA A 37 -8.13 -2.52 -1.60
CA ALA A 37 -7.55 -1.21 -1.30
C ALA A 37 -6.44 -1.33 -0.23
N LEU A 38 -6.67 -2.08 0.84
CA LEU A 38 -5.65 -2.33 1.88
C LEU A 38 -4.43 -3.08 1.32
N GLY A 39 -4.65 -4.05 0.43
CA GLY A 39 -3.57 -4.75 -0.27
C GLY A 39 -2.71 -3.80 -1.12
N CYS A 40 -3.34 -2.94 -1.92
CA CYS A 40 -2.64 -1.92 -2.70
C CYS A 40 -1.87 -0.94 -1.81
N LEU A 41 -2.46 -0.53 -0.68
CA LEU A 41 -1.81 0.36 0.28
C LEU A 41 -0.58 -0.29 0.93
N SER A 42 -0.66 -1.58 1.27
CA SER A 42 0.46 -2.35 1.80
C SER A 42 1.62 -2.41 0.80
N ILE A 43 1.33 -2.72 -0.47
CA ILE A 43 2.34 -2.73 -1.54
C ILE A 43 3.02 -1.35 -1.67
N ASN A 44 2.23 -0.26 -1.62
CA ASN A 44 2.76 1.09 -1.71
C ASN A 44 3.75 1.41 -0.57
N LEU A 45 3.44 0.98 0.66
CA LEU A 45 4.32 1.15 1.81
C LEU A 45 5.62 0.35 1.69
N PHE A 46 5.59 -0.86 1.11
CA PHE A 46 6.81 -1.62 0.87
C PHE A 46 7.69 -0.98 -0.21
N ILE A 47 7.10 -0.34 -1.23
CA ILE A 47 7.85 0.42 -2.24
C ILE A 47 8.53 1.65 -1.59
N GLU A 48 7.81 2.38 -0.73
CA GLU A 48 8.39 3.49 0.04
C GLU A 48 9.49 3.02 1.01
N ALA A 49 9.28 1.88 1.67
CA ALA A 49 10.30 1.26 2.50
C ALA A 49 11.57 0.96 1.68
N TRP A 50 11.43 0.35 0.50
CA TRP A 50 12.57 0.08 -0.38
C TRP A 50 13.32 1.36 -0.78
N LYS A 51 12.59 2.44 -1.06
CA LYS A 51 13.17 3.75 -1.36
C LYS A 51 13.96 4.31 -0.19
N GLU A 52 13.43 4.23 1.02
CA GLU A 52 14.11 4.70 2.24
C GLU A 52 15.30 3.83 2.63
N TRP A 53 15.25 2.53 2.35
CA TRP A 53 16.42 1.64 2.45
C TRP A 53 17.54 2.13 1.54
N GLN A 54 17.25 2.44 0.27
CA GLN A 54 18.26 2.92 -0.67
C GLN A 54 18.90 4.24 -0.22
N LYS A 55 18.16 5.09 0.49
CA LYS A 55 18.67 6.33 1.09
C LYS A 55 19.37 6.14 2.44
N ARG A 56 19.48 4.91 2.95
CA ARG A 56 20.01 4.55 4.29
C ARG A 56 19.25 5.20 5.46
N HIS A 57 17.99 5.55 5.27
CA HIS A 57 17.15 6.10 6.33
C HIS A 57 16.47 4.97 7.12
N ALA A 58 17.20 4.38 8.06
CA ALA A 58 16.76 3.19 8.81
C ALA A 58 15.46 3.39 9.62
N VAL A 59 15.23 4.60 10.17
CA VAL A 59 14.03 4.90 10.97
C VAL A 59 12.78 4.91 10.09
N PHE A 60 12.83 5.61 8.95
CA PHE A 60 11.70 5.68 8.03
C PHE A 60 11.44 4.31 7.40
N PHE A 61 12.48 3.58 7.03
CA PHE A 61 12.35 2.19 6.56
C PHE A 61 11.57 1.32 7.55
N SER A 62 11.99 1.31 8.82
CA SER A 62 11.34 0.50 9.85
C SER A 62 9.87 0.89 10.06
N GLN A 63 9.55 2.19 10.02
CA GLN A 63 8.16 2.66 10.12
C GLN A 63 7.30 2.20 8.95
N PHE A 64 7.80 2.29 7.71
CA PHE A 64 7.04 1.87 6.54
C PHE A 64 6.81 0.36 6.52
N VAL A 65 7.83 -0.45 6.87
CA VAL A 65 7.68 -1.90 6.99
C VAL A 65 6.69 -2.27 8.09
N LEU A 66 6.79 -1.63 9.27
CA LEU A 66 5.88 -1.92 10.38
C LEU A 66 4.42 -1.62 10.00
N ARG A 67 4.17 -0.51 9.30
CA ARG A 67 2.83 -0.17 8.79
C ARG A 67 2.34 -1.18 7.74
N GLY A 68 3.20 -1.56 6.79
CA GLY A 68 2.87 -2.56 5.76
C GLY A 68 2.49 -3.91 6.36
N ILE A 69 3.27 -4.39 7.33
CA ILE A 69 2.98 -5.63 8.08
C ILE A 69 1.68 -5.46 8.90
N GLY A 70 1.51 -4.33 9.58
CA GLY A 70 0.30 -4.06 10.36
C GLY A 70 -0.98 -4.16 9.53
N ILE A 71 -0.96 -3.65 8.29
CA ILE A 71 -2.08 -3.76 7.35
C ILE A 71 -2.32 -5.22 6.95
N ILE A 72 -1.27 -6.00 6.67
CA ILE A 72 -1.41 -7.42 6.34
C ILE A 72 -2.04 -8.20 7.50
N VAL A 73 -1.62 -7.89 8.74
CA VAL A 73 -2.21 -8.51 9.93
C VAL A 73 -3.68 -8.14 10.05
N ILE A 74 -4.04 -6.86 9.91
CA ILE A 74 -5.44 -6.40 9.93
C ILE A 74 -6.26 -7.10 8.84
N MET A 75 -5.71 -7.23 7.63
CA MET A 75 -6.35 -7.95 6.53
C MET A 75 -6.58 -9.43 6.87
N ALA A 76 -5.56 -10.11 7.42
CA ALA A 76 -5.69 -11.51 7.81
C ALA A 76 -6.76 -11.70 8.89
N PHE A 77 -6.81 -10.80 9.89
CA PHE A 77 -7.89 -10.78 10.87
C PHE A 77 -9.25 -10.50 10.23
N ALA A 78 -9.37 -9.50 9.35
CA ALA A 78 -10.63 -9.22 8.67
C ALA A 78 -11.16 -10.45 7.90
N ILE A 79 -10.30 -11.17 7.18
CA ILE A 79 -10.69 -12.39 6.46
C ILE A 79 -11.17 -13.50 7.40
N LEU A 80 -10.52 -13.66 8.56
CA LEU A 80 -10.88 -14.72 9.52
C LEU A 80 -12.20 -14.47 10.26
N TYR A 81 -12.67 -13.22 10.31
CA TYR A 81 -13.84 -12.80 11.08
C TYR A 81 -15.03 -12.33 10.20
N ILE A 82 -14.90 -12.44 8.87
CA ILE A 82 -15.98 -12.29 7.88
C ILE A 82 -16.59 -13.66 7.61
#